data_AF-A0A523SSY0-F1
#
_entry.id   AF-A0A523SSY0-F1
#
_cell.length_a   1.000
_cell.length_b   1.000
_cell.length_c   1.000
_cell.angle_alpha   90.00
_cell.angle_beta   90.00
_cell.angle_gamma   90.00
#
_symmetry.space_group_name_H-M   'P 1'
#
loop_
_entity.id
_entity.type
_entity.pdbx_description
1 polymer ?
#
loop_
_entity_poly.entity_id
_entity_poly.type
_entity_poly.pdbx_seq_one_letter_code
_entity_poly.pdbx_strand_id
1 'polypeptide(L)'
;DPLRPNDYRSFAQGFGMGVRPDAGGGLGFLYDTEGNDFYNAEVYAQGTSYWYSLGMLLDRKGNDYYNACQYSQGAGIHLSIGMLMDEEGNDHYFSRYGPSQGEGHDLAVGFLIDKKGADSYMVSGGQGVGLTNSCGIFIDSEGNDIYAVSERLGQGSANTARGFGGFGAFIDIGGRDTYPKSRSGKDETVWVDGAFGIGMDTESGEKPEEREFAQKDTLQKDAPVKRVFEVASLWEVGDNKKRVRHARERLKNMGTEAITYIISNKMETKSGLELRSIEEIAKAFPDSIEPFLLEFLRDDSKLRRANSAWLLGKTESKNSVDSLIRALEEKKNWSIRHTIINSLGEIKDKKATSAVSPFLKDTKERVRITSARALGRLGDCAAVPELITVLEDPFFTVRLASENGIIAIGDCCVEPLLDCLIEKSDTKVLFHAIAALGRIAEKQDSIIQRNSRLKIKGVLIPYLDSKERCLRAQAVRALSLLNDTDVQKMLKNKQVFETDPFVIGFYRKYLKE
;
A
#
# COMPACT_ATOMS: atom_id res chain seq x y z
N ASP A 1 -20.97 -12.58 -12.90
CA ASP A 1 -19.74 -11.95 -12.42
C ASP A 1 -20.01 -11.04 -11.24
N PRO A 2 -19.11 -10.95 -10.26
CA PRO A 2 -19.24 -9.97 -9.19
C PRO A 2 -19.24 -8.55 -9.78
N LEU A 3 -20.06 -7.65 -9.22
CA LEU A 3 -20.20 -6.25 -9.67
C LEU A 3 -18.86 -5.51 -9.72
N ARG A 4 -17.91 -5.95 -8.89
CA ARG A 4 -16.56 -5.40 -8.71
C ARG A 4 -15.55 -6.57 -8.59
N PRO A 5 -15.00 -7.07 -9.71
CA PRO A 5 -14.16 -8.28 -9.71
C PRO A 5 -12.74 -8.08 -9.15
N ASN A 6 -12.31 -6.83 -8.95
CA ASN A 6 -10.98 -6.46 -8.48
C ASN A 6 -10.97 -5.90 -7.05
N ASP A 7 -12.10 -5.98 -6.36
CA ASP A 7 -12.29 -5.50 -4.99
C ASP A 7 -12.59 -6.72 -4.09
N TYR A 8 -11.77 -6.92 -3.06
CA TYR A 8 -11.69 -8.11 -2.21
C TYR A 8 -11.90 -7.83 -0.71
N ARG A 9 -11.99 -6.56 -0.27
CA ARG A 9 -12.16 -6.18 1.14
C ARG A 9 -13.60 -5.80 1.42
N SER A 10 -14.42 -6.80 1.75
CA SER A 10 -15.87 -6.61 1.86
C SER A 10 -16.45 -7.19 3.14
N PHE A 11 -17.71 -6.83 3.42
CA PHE A 11 -18.50 -7.39 4.53
C PHE A 11 -17.85 -7.16 5.91
N ALA A 12 -17.44 -5.92 6.20
CA ALA A 12 -16.64 -5.60 7.38
C ALA A 12 -17.04 -4.25 8.02
N GLN A 13 -16.42 -3.92 9.16
CA GLN A 13 -16.54 -2.61 9.81
C GLN A 13 -17.99 -2.21 10.09
N GLY A 14 -18.67 -3.01 10.92
CA GLY A 14 -20.07 -2.75 11.28
C GLY A 14 -21.09 -3.23 10.24
N PHE A 15 -20.69 -4.04 9.26
CA PHE A 15 -21.60 -4.56 8.24
C PHE A 15 -22.58 -5.63 8.78
N GLY A 16 -23.88 -5.44 8.51
CA GLY A 16 -24.94 -6.40 8.84
C GLY A 16 -25.54 -7.09 7.61
N MET A 17 -25.83 -8.38 7.66
CA MET A 17 -26.40 -9.09 6.49
C MET A 17 -27.29 -10.28 6.81
N GLY A 18 -28.44 -10.32 6.11
CA GLY A 18 -29.28 -11.50 5.94
C GLY A 18 -28.98 -12.25 4.63
N VAL A 19 -29.37 -13.52 4.57
CA VAL A 19 -29.18 -14.37 3.39
C VAL A 19 -30.39 -14.22 2.47
N ARG A 20 -30.24 -13.52 1.35
CA ARG A 20 -31.33 -13.37 0.38
C ARG A 20 -31.43 -14.59 -0.56
N PRO A 21 -32.65 -15.09 -0.86
CA PRO A 21 -33.96 -14.69 -0.32
C PRO A 21 -34.37 -15.43 0.96
N ASP A 22 -33.51 -16.29 1.48
CA ASP A 22 -33.88 -17.40 2.38
C ASP A 22 -34.09 -17.01 3.85
N ALA A 23 -33.37 -16.01 4.36
CA ALA A 23 -33.45 -15.57 5.75
C ALA A 23 -33.08 -14.09 5.92
N GLY A 24 -33.94 -13.33 6.60
CA GLY A 24 -33.61 -11.99 7.06
C GLY A 24 -32.76 -12.00 8.34
N GLY A 25 -32.07 -10.90 8.63
CA GLY A 25 -31.45 -10.68 9.94
C GLY A 25 -29.94 -10.49 9.91
N GLY A 26 -29.38 -10.11 11.06
CA GLY A 26 -27.95 -9.85 11.25
C GLY A 26 -27.72 -8.44 11.80
N LEU A 27 -26.87 -8.34 12.82
CA LEU A 27 -26.42 -7.08 13.39
C LEU A 27 -24.91 -6.97 13.19
N GLY A 28 -24.48 -5.95 12.47
CA GLY A 28 -23.10 -5.51 12.40
C GLY A 28 -22.92 -4.27 13.26
N PHE A 29 -21.95 -4.28 14.16
CA PHE A 29 -21.62 -3.11 14.98
C PHE A 29 -20.11 -2.98 15.09
N LEU A 30 -19.62 -1.77 14.82
CA LEU A 30 -18.26 -1.34 15.14
C LEU A 30 -18.37 -0.10 16.03
N TYR A 31 -17.63 -0.10 17.13
CA TYR A 31 -17.53 1.02 18.04
C TYR A 31 -16.07 1.32 18.30
N ASP A 32 -15.65 2.50 17.87
CA ASP A 32 -14.37 3.08 18.20
C ASP A 32 -14.59 4.24 19.20
N THR A 33 -13.58 4.52 20.01
CA THR A 33 -13.68 5.50 21.10
C THR A 33 -12.67 6.63 21.01
N GLU A 34 -11.49 6.37 20.46
CA GLU A 34 -10.39 7.33 20.38
C GLU A 34 -9.32 6.83 19.40
N GLY A 35 -8.80 7.71 18.56
CA GLY A 35 -7.70 7.35 17.69
C GLY A 35 -7.53 8.30 16.52
N ASN A 36 -6.73 7.89 15.55
CA ASN A 36 -6.66 8.53 14.24
C ASN A 36 -6.58 7.36 13.28
N ASP A 37 -7.72 6.94 12.78
CA ASP A 37 -7.94 5.61 12.25
C ASP A 37 -8.12 5.62 10.74
N PHE A 38 -7.73 4.49 10.14
CA PHE A 38 -7.80 4.28 8.71
C PHE A 38 -8.79 3.16 8.42
N TYR A 39 -10.06 3.55 8.31
CA TYR A 39 -11.14 2.64 7.94
C TYR A 39 -11.04 2.31 6.45
N ASN A 40 -10.39 1.18 6.13
CA ASN A 40 -10.16 0.77 4.75
C ASN A 40 -10.90 -0.52 4.37
N ALA A 41 -12.00 -0.34 3.66
CA ALA A 41 -12.77 -1.41 3.06
C ALA A 41 -13.10 -1.07 1.59
N GLU A 42 -13.75 -1.96 0.87
CA GLU A 42 -14.12 -1.74 -0.52
C GLU A 42 -15.65 -1.84 -0.68
N VAL A 43 -16.26 -3.01 -0.52
CA VAL A 43 -17.71 -3.17 -0.77
C VAL A 43 -18.45 -3.68 0.45
N TYR A 44 -19.64 -3.16 0.77
CA TYR A 44 -20.45 -3.62 1.91
C TYR A 44 -19.72 -3.45 3.26
N ALA A 45 -19.45 -2.22 3.66
CA ALA A 45 -18.68 -1.94 4.88
C ALA A 45 -19.01 -0.58 5.53
N GLN A 46 -18.44 -0.30 6.69
CA GLN A 46 -18.54 1.00 7.37
C GLN A 46 -20.00 1.34 7.72
N GLY A 47 -20.60 0.50 8.57
CA GLY A 47 -21.97 0.70 9.04
C GLY A 47 -23.05 0.40 8.00
N THR A 48 -22.71 -0.18 6.86
CA THR A 48 -23.69 -0.59 5.83
C THR A 48 -24.41 -1.89 6.20
N SER A 49 -25.57 -2.14 5.59
CA SER A 49 -26.28 -3.41 5.77
C SER A 49 -26.95 -3.93 4.49
N TYR A 50 -27.30 -5.21 4.50
CA TYR A 50 -27.95 -5.91 3.39
C TYR A 50 -29.05 -6.87 3.89
N TRP A 51 -30.27 -6.75 3.37
CA TRP A 51 -31.37 -7.72 3.57
C TRP A 51 -31.84 -7.93 5.02
N TYR A 52 -32.88 -7.18 5.45
CA TYR A 52 -33.53 -7.30 6.77
C TYR A 52 -32.55 -7.28 7.96
N SER A 53 -31.50 -6.47 7.86
CA SER A 53 -30.40 -6.42 8.83
C SER A 53 -30.11 -4.98 9.27
N LEU A 54 -29.31 -4.86 10.33
CA LEU A 54 -28.83 -3.59 10.88
C LEU A 54 -27.30 -3.57 10.82
N GLY A 55 -26.75 -2.52 10.21
CA GLY A 55 -25.33 -2.24 10.16
C GLY A 55 -25.07 -0.89 10.81
N MET A 56 -24.03 -0.83 11.64
CA MET A 56 -23.73 0.34 12.46
C MET A 56 -22.21 0.50 12.65
N LEU A 57 -21.73 1.71 12.45
CA LEU A 57 -20.39 2.16 12.84
C LEU A 57 -20.56 3.42 13.67
N LEU A 58 -19.94 3.44 14.85
CA LEU A 58 -19.89 4.60 15.73
C LEU A 58 -18.41 4.89 16.06
N ASP A 59 -17.91 6.01 15.57
CA ASP A 59 -16.64 6.62 15.98
C ASP A 59 -16.92 7.77 16.96
N ARG A 60 -15.96 8.12 17.81
CA ARG A 60 -16.12 9.18 18.80
C ARG A 60 -15.11 10.31 18.72
N LYS A 61 -13.86 10.01 18.43
CA LYS A 61 -12.76 10.98 18.55
C LYS A 61 -11.64 10.57 17.64
N GLY A 62 -11.32 11.41 16.67
CA GLY A 62 -10.11 11.22 15.89
C GLY A 62 -9.93 12.25 14.81
N ASN A 63 -8.97 12.01 13.92
CA ASN A 63 -9.04 12.59 12.58
C ASN A 63 -8.76 11.40 11.67
N ASP A 64 -9.81 10.93 11.04
CA ASP A 64 -9.96 9.62 10.50
C ASP A 64 -10.15 9.65 9.00
N TYR A 65 -9.89 8.51 8.39
CA TYR A 65 -10.02 8.35 6.96
C TYR A 65 -10.87 7.13 6.63
N TYR A 66 -12.07 7.40 6.14
CA TYR A 66 -13.03 6.42 5.69
C TYR A 66 -12.88 6.20 4.19
N ASN A 67 -12.16 5.14 3.82
CA ASN A 67 -11.95 4.74 2.44
C ASN A 67 -12.83 3.55 2.04
N ALA A 68 -13.64 3.71 1.00
CA ALA A 68 -14.50 2.67 0.45
C ALA A 68 -14.59 2.67 -1.09
N CYS A 69 -15.18 1.63 -1.65
CA CYS A 69 -15.47 1.49 -3.09
C CYS A 69 -16.95 1.68 -3.41
N GLN A 70 -17.87 0.98 -2.73
CA GLN A 70 -19.32 1.07 -2.98
C GLN A 70 -20.13 0.38 -1.88
N TYR A 71 -21.40 0.77 -1.67
CA TYR A 71 -22.26 0.18 -0.63
C TYR A 71 -21.60 0.30 0.74
N SER A 72 -21.39 1.54 1.18
CA SER A 72 -20.59 1.83 2.36
C SER A 72 -21.09 3.03 3.14
N GLN A 73 -20.43 3.36 4.26
CA GLN A 73 -20.59 4.64 4.97
C GLN A 73 -22.04 4.91 5.35
N GLY A 74 -22.61 3.97 6.11
CA GLY A 74 -23.97 4.07 6.62
C GLY A 74 -25.07 3.85 5.57
N ALA A 75 -24.73 3.40 4.36
CA ALA A 75 -25.75 3.08 3.37
C ALA A 75 -26.61 1.85 3.77
N GLY A 76 -27.93 1.93 3.59
CA GLY A 76 -28.84 0.80 3.77
C GLY A 76 -29.21 0.17 2.44
N ILE A 77 -29.02 -1.15 2.27
CA ILE A 77 -29.23 -1.86 1.00
C ILE A 77 -30.28 -2.97 1.14
N HIS A 78 -31.35 -2.89 0.35
CA HIS A 78 -32.45 -3.85 0.28
C HIS A 78 -33.10 -4.16 1.65
N LEU A 79 -34.17 -3.43 2.00
CA LEU A 79 -34.99 -3.70 3.20
C LEU A 79 -34.16 -3.78 4.51
N SER A 80 -33.18 -2.89 4.66
CA SER A 80 -32.22 -2.91 5.78
C SER A 80 -31.95 -1.48 6.29
N ILE A 81 -31.23 -1.38 7.42
CA ILE A 81 -30.84 -0.09 8.02
C ILE A 81 -29.32 -0.04 8.12
N GLY A 82 -28.70 0.95 7.49
CA GLY A 82 -27.28 1.27 7.64
C GLY A 82 -27.10 2.57 8.41
N MET A 83 -26.06 2.65 9.23
CA MET A 83 -25.75 3.84 10.02
C MET A 83 -24.24 4.00 10.23
N LEU A 84 -23.72 5.18 9.92
CA LEU A 84 -22.42 5.65 10.35
C LEU A 84 -22.63 6.90 11.21
N MET A 85 -21.99 6.94 12.38
CA MET A 85 -21.96 8.11 13.23
C MET A 85 -20.52 8.41 13.64
N ASP A 86 -20.13 9.66 13.44
CA ASP A 86 -18.90 10.26 13.98
C ASP A 86 -19.27 11.34 15.00
N GLU A 87 -18.46 11.53 16.05
CA GLU A 87 -18.74 12.54 17.08
C GLU A 87 -17.76 13.72 17.10
N GLU A 88 -16.50 13.53 16.72
CA GLU A 88 -15.43 14.53 16.84
C GLU A 88 -14.27 14.20 15.89
N GLY A 89 -13.91 15.13 15.03
CA GLY A 89 -12.67 15.03 14.27
C GLY A 89 -12.52 16.04 13.16
N ASN A 90 -11.49 15.90 12.32
CA ASN A 90 -11.44 16.54 11.01
C ASN A 90 -11.22 15.41 10.01
N ASP A 91 -12.32 14.88 9.49
CA ASP A 91 -12.42 13.57 8.91
C ASP A 91 -12.53 13.60 7.39
N HIS A 92 -12.14 12.49 6.79
CA HIS A 92 -12.09 12.34 5.35
C HIS A 92 -12.86 11.10 4.90
N TYR A 93 -14.01 11.34 4.28
CA TYR A 93 -14.90 10.33 3.77
C TYR A 93 -14.77 10.22 2.26
N PHE A 94 -14.26 9.09 1.78
CA PHE A 94 -14.12 8.80 0.37
C PHE A 94 -14.78 7.47 -0.01
N SER A 95 -15.71 7.52 -0.95
CA SER A 95 -16.21 6.33 -1.65
C SER A 95 -16.09 6.50 -3.16
N ARG A 96 -15.54 5.48 -3.84
CA ARG A 96 -15.38 5.53 -5.31
C ARG A 96 -16.73 5.59 -6.03
N TYR A 97 -17.75 4.90 -5.51
CA TYR A 97 -19.07 4.78 -6.11
C TYR A 97 -20.19 4.84 -5.07
N GLY A 98 -21.35 5.40 -5.44
CA GLY A 98 -22.59 5.23 -4.68
C GLY A 98 -23.26 3.86 -4.95
N PRO A 99 -24.19 3.39 -4.10
CA PRO A 99 -24.70 4.04 -2.89
C PRO A 99 -23.71 4.04 -1.72
N SER A 100 -23.50 5.20 -1.11
CA SER A 100 -22.67 5.41 0.09
C SER A 100 -23.16 6.66 0.86
N GLN A 101 -22.54 7.03 1.98
CA GLN A 101 -22.78 8.31 2.67
C GLN A 101 -24.25 8.55 3.04
N GLY A 102 -24.80 7.62 3.82
CA GLY A 102 -26.18 7.70 4.31
C GLY A 102 -27.25 7.48 3.24
N GLU A 103 -26.89 6.97 2.06
CA GLU A 103 -27.88 6.61 1.04
C GLU A 103 -28.73 5.39 1.41
N GLY A 104 -30.03 5.47 1.16
CA GLY A 104 -30.93 4.30 1.19
C GLY A 104 -31.11 3.73 -0.21
N HIS A 105 -31.11 2.40 -0.36
CA HIS A 105 -31.35 1.74 -1.65
C HIS A 105 -32.34 0.56 -1.54
N ASP A 106 -33.43 0.62 -2.30
CA ASP A 106 -34.48 -0.42 -2.39
C ASP A 106 -35.18 -0.69 -1.04
N LEU A 107 -36.09 0.20 -0.65
CA LEU A 107 -36.87 0.13 0.60
C LEU A 107 -36.02 0.06 1.89
N ALA A 108 -34.79 0.56 1.82
CA ALA A 108 -33.86 0.59 2.96
C ALA A 108 -33.75 2.00 3.56
N VAL A 109 -33.08 2.11 4.70
CA VAL A 109 -32.77 3.38 5.36
C VAL A 109 -31.26 3.51 5.55
N GLY A 110 -30.68 4.62 5.10
CA GLY A 110 -29.27 4.96 5.33
C GLY A 110 -29.14 6.19 6.21
N PHE A 111 -28.14 6.17 7.11
CA PHE A 111 -27.77 7.30 7.96
C PHE A 111 -26.26 7.54 7.89
N LEU A 112 -25.87 8.79 7.66
CA LEU A 112 -24.55 9.30 8.04
C LEU A 112 -24.78 10.51 8.94
N ILE A 113 -24.22 10.48 10.14
CA ILE A 113 -24.31 11.56 11.11
C ILE A 113 -22.91 11.95 11.52
N ASP A 114 -22.49 13.14 11.14
CA ASP A 114 -21.32 13.81 11.66
C ASP A 114 -21.77 14.90 12.64
N LYS A 115 -20.99 15.12 13.69
CA LYS A 115 -21.33 16.09 14.73
C LYS A 115 -20.37 17.27 14.76
N LYS A 116 -19.08 17.05 14.48
CA LYS A 116 -18.06 18.05 14.76
C LYS A 116 -16.84 17.82 13.89
N GLY A 117 -16.50 18.83 13.12
CA GLY A 117 -15.22 18.81 12.46
C GLY A 117 -15.01 19.92 11.46
N ALA A 118 -14.15 19.65 10.50
CA ALA A 118 -13.99 20.43 9.30
C ALA A 118 -13.60 19.42 8.26
N ASP A 119 -14.62 18.80 7.69
CA ASP A 119 -14.59 17.49 7.12
C ASP A 119 -14.68 17.56 5.60
N SER A 120 -14.35 16.44 4.98
CA SER A 120 -14.49 16.32 3.54
C SER A 120 -15.21 15.04 3.17
N TYR A 121 -16.27 15.20 2.37
CA TYR A 121 -17.12 14.12 1.92
C TYR A 121 -17.08 14.03 0.40
N MET A 122 -16.53 12.92 -0.11
CA MET A 122 -16.34 12.70 -1.54
C MET A 122 -16.92 11.36 -2.00
N VAL A 123 -17.87 11.42 -2.92
CA VAL A 123 -18.50 10.22 -3.50
C VAL A 123 -18.88 10.45 -4.96
N SER A 124 -18.88 9.40 -5.79
CA SER A 124 -19.41 9.57 -7.16
C SER A 124 -20.90 9.84 -7.14
N GLY A 125 -21.65 9.11 -6.30
CA GLY A 125 -23.10 9.22 -6.05
C GLY A 125 -23.52 10.50 -5.32
N GLY A 126 -24.54 10.43 -4.49
CA GLY A 126 -25.03 11.54 -3.69
C GLY A 126 -24.82 11.33 -2.18
N GLN A 127 -25.37 12.25 -1.39
CA GLN A 127 -25.28 12.26 0.07
C GLN A 127 -26.69 12.34 0.64
N GLY A 128 -27.04 11.41 1.54
CA GLY A 128 -28.39 11.34 2.09
C GLY A 128 -29.46 11.14 1.03
N VAL A 129 -29.18 10.37 -0.03
CA VAL A 129 -30.10 10.16 -1.15
C VAL A 129 -31.04 8.98 -0.92
N GLY A 130 -32.33 9.20 -1.19
CA GLY A 130 -33.35 8.14 -1.24
C GLY A 130 -33.47 7.52 -2.63
N LEU A 131 -32.78 6.39 -2.86
CA LEU A 131 -32.88 5.58 -4.08
C LEU A 131 -33.90 4.44 -4.01
N THR A 132 -34.82 4.40 -4.97
CA THR A 132 -35.75 3.28 -5.17
C THR A 132 -36.62 3.05 -3.92
N ASN A 133 -37.48 4.03 -3.60
CA ASN A 133 -38.45 3.93 -2.50
C ASN A 133 -37.82 3.82 -1.10
N SER A 134 -36.59 4.26 -0.94
CA SER A 134 -35.82 4.21 0.31
C SER A 134 -35.76 5.57 1.01
N CYS A 135 -35.12 5.61 2.17
CA CYS A 135 -34.83 6.82 2.92
C CYS A 135 -33.31 6.98 3.04
N GLY A 136 -32.77 8.11 2.59
CA GLY A 136 -31.37 8.50 2.85
C GLY A 136 -31.33 9.73 3.73
N ILE A 137 -30.48 9.71 4.76
CA ILE A 137 -30.34 10.81 5.72
C ILE A 137 -28.86 11.06 5.94
N PHE A 138 -28.45 12.31 5.69
CA PHE A 138 -27.13 12.84 5.99
C PHE A 138 -27.31 14.04 6.92
N ILE A 139 -26.61 14.03 8.05
CA ILE A 139 -26.59 15.13 9.02
C ILE A 139 -25.14 15.44 9.31
N ASP A 140 -24.76 16.70 9.13
CA ASP A 140 -23.55 17.30 9.67
C ASP A 140 -23.96 18.47 10.58
N SER A 141 -23.20 18.71 11.65
CA SER A 141 -23.65 19.59 12.73
C SER A 141 -22.72 20.76 13.08
N GLU A 142 -21.41 20.69 12.82
CA GLU A 142 -20.48 21.78 13.12
C GLU A 142 -19.26 21.66 12.20
N GLY A 143 -18.89 22.71 11.46
CA GLY A 143 -17.59 22.72 10.81
C GLY A 143 -17.34 23.79 9.77
N ASN A 144 -16.35 23.59 8.89
CA ASN A 144 -16.34 24.28 7.59
C ASN A 144 -15.98 23.21 6.57
N ASP A 145 -17.00 22.72 5.89
CA ASP A 145 -17.03 21.40 5.31
C ASP A 145 -16.96 21.45 3.80
N ILE A 146 -16.49 20.35 3.21
CA ILE A 146 -16.35 20.21 1.78
C ILE A 146 -17.16 19.02 1.30
N TYR A 147 -18.21 19.31 0.53
CA TYR A 147 -19.06 18.31 -0.09
C TYR A 147 -18.71 18.17 -1.58
N ALA A 148 -18.46 16.93 -2.01
CA ALA A 148 -18.13 16.63 -3.40
C ALA A 148 -18.89 15.41 -3.93
N VAL A 149 -19.70 15.66 -4.95
CA VAL A 149 -20.46 14.64 -5.70
C VAL A 149 -20.24 14.78 -7.20
N SER A 150 -20.34 13.69 -7.95
CA SER A 150 -20.11 13.71 -9.41
C SER A 150 -21.33 13.33 -10.25
N GLU A 151 -22.24 12.50 -9.72
CA GLU A 151 -23.44 12.01 -10.37
C GLU A 151 -24.60 12.98 -10.21
N ARG A 152 -25.73 12.70 -10.88
CA ARG A 152 -26.86 13.63 -11.01
C ARG A 152 -27.54 13.94 -9.68
N LEU A 153 -27.71 12.93 -8.84
CA LEU A 153 -28.31 13.07 -7.51
C LEU A 153 -27.22 13.56 -6.56
N GLY A 154 -27.48 14.67 -5.87
CA GLY A 154 -26.54 15.32 -4.96
C GLY A 154 -27.00 15.26 -3.52
N GLN A 155 -26.87 16.37 -2.80
CA GLN A 155 -27.19 16.49 -1.38
C GLN A 155 -28.71 16.44 -1.16
N GLY A 156 -29.17 15.38 -0.49
CA GLY A 156 -30.55 15.21 -0.05
C GLY A 156 -31.53 14.88 -1.16
N SER A 157 -31.05 14.48 -2.34
CA SER A 157 -31.92 14.17 -3.48
C SER A 157 -32.74 12.91 -3.26
N ALA A 158 -33.80 12.74 -4.05
CA ALA A 158 -34.52 11.47 -4.14
C ALA A 158 -34.98 11.15 -5.56
N ASN A 159 -35.10 9.87 -5.90
CA ASN A 159 -35.66 9.43 -7.17
C ASN A 159 -37.05 8.79 -7.01
N THR A 160 -37.80 8.74 -8.11
CA THR A 160 -39.06 8.02 -8.20
C THR A 160 -38.80 6.66 -8.83
N ALA A 161 -39.27 5.60 -8.18
CA ALA A 161 -39.23 4.24 -8.72
C ALA A 161 -40.52 3.50 -8.37
N ARG A 162 -40.97 2.62 -9.26
CA ARG A 162 -42.14 1.73 -9.01
C ARG A 162 -43.41 2.47 -8.55
N GLY A 163 -43.60 3.72 -8.99
CA GLY A 163 -44.79 4.51 -8.69
C GLY A 163 -44.76 5.27 -7.35
N PHE A 164 -43.68 5.18 -6.57
CA PHE A 164 -43.50 5.98 -5.34
C PHE A 164 -42.11 6.66 -5.33
N GLY A 165 -41.96 7.74 -4.57
CA GLY A 165 -40.65 8.36 -4.33
C GLY A 165 -39.85 7.65 -3.25
N GLY A 166 -38.53 7.77 -3.28
CA GLY A 166 -37.72 7.71 -2.05
C GLY A 166 -37.78 9.04 -1.30
N PHE A 167 -37.22 9.11 -0.10
CA PHE A 167 -37.02 10.32 0.70
C PHE A 167 -35.52 10.56 0.87
N GLY A 168 -35.06 11.78 0.59
CA GLY A 168 -33.68 12.18 0.81
C GLY A 168 -33.63 13.39 1.74
N ALA A 169 -32.75 13.36 2.73
CA ALA A 169 -32.50 14.47 3.62
C ALA A 169 -31.00 14.71 3.74
N PHE A 170 -30.61 15.96 3.51
CA PHE A 170 -29.28 16.46 3.82
C PHE A 170 -29.44 17.66 4.74
N ILE A 171 -28.76 17.63 5.87
CA ILE A 171 -28.87 18.65 6.90
C ILE A 171 -27.45 18.99 7.30
N ASP A 172 -27.06 20.23 7.09
CA ASP A 172 -25.83 20.82 7.60
C ASP A 172 -26.21 21.93 8.59
N ILE A 173 -25.70 21.86 9.82
CA ILE A 173 -26.03 22.75 10.92
C ILE A 173 -24.83 23.58 11.38
N GLY A 174 -24.11 24.17 10.43
CA GLY A 174 -23.37 25.39 10.70
C GLY A 174 -21.92 25.28 10.32
N GLY A 175 -21.44 26.37 9.73
CA GLY A 175 -20.15 26.40 9.11
C GLY A 175 -20.12 27.43 8.01
N ARG A 176 -19.09 27.35 7.18
CA ARG A 176 -19.05 28.05 5.89
C ARG A 176 -18.56 27.05 4.87
N ASP A 177 -19.53 26.52 4.14
CA ASP A 177 -19.38 25.21 3.57
C ASP A 177 -19.26 25.29 2.05
N THR A 178 -18.51 24.35 1.50
CA THR A 178 -18.19 24.32 0.08
C THR A 178 -18.93 23.20 -0.61
N TYR A 179 -19.82 23.60 -1.53
CA TYR A 179 -20.61 22.69 -2.35
C TYR A 179 -20.20 22.68 -3.82
N PRO A 180 -20.53 21.61 -4.57
CA PRO A 180 -20.27 21.56 -6.00
C PRO A 180 -21.16 22.55 -6.76
N LYS A 181 -20.54 23.46 -7.52
CA LYS A 181 -21.22 24.53 -8.27
C LYS A 181 -22.32 24.07 -9.24
N SER A 182 -22.32 22.79 -9.64
CA SER A 182 -23.28 22.21 -10.59
C SER A 182 -24.41 21.41 -9.92
N ARG A 183 -24.61 21.55 -8.61
CA ARG A 183 -25.62 20.81 -7.83
C ARG A 183 -26.50 21.76 -7.01
N SER A 184 -27.52 21.20 -6.38
CA SER A 184 -28.54 21.96 -5.66
C SER A 184 -28.02 22.52 -4.33
N GLY A 185 -27.08 21.83 -3.68
CA GLY A 185 -26.49 22.23 -2.40
C GLY A 185 -25.73 23.55 -2.49
N LYS A 186 -26.00 24.43 -1.53
CA LYS A 186 -25.37 25.73 -1.36
C LYS A 186 -25.40 26.13 0.11
N ASP A 187 -24.27 26.68 0.54
CA ASP A 187 -24.04 27.31 1.83
C ASP A 187 -25.18 28.27 2.23
N GLU A 188 -25.63 28.19 3.48
CA GLU A 188 -26.70 29.00 4.09
C GLU A 188 -28.04 29.00 3.32
N THR A 189 -28.42 27.87 2.70
CA THR A 189 -29.70 27.78 1.98
C THR A 189 -30.49 26.51 2.28
N VAL A 190 -31.80 26.58 2.00
CA VAL A 190 -32.66 25.41 1.92
C VAL A 190 -33.00 25.17 0.45
N TRP A 191 -32.88 23.91 0.02
CA TRP A 191 -33.24 23.48 -1.33
C TRP A 191 -34.10 22.22 -1.30
N VAL A 192 -34.77 21.99 -2.44
CA VAL A 192 -35.49 20.74 -2.71
C VAL A 192 -34.92 20.14 -3.98
N ASP A 193 -34.75 18.82 -4.01
CA ASP A 193 -34.22 18.12 -5.18
C ASP A 193 -34.91 16.78 -5.43
N GLY A 194 -35.52 16.65 -6.61
CA GLY A 194 -36.44 15.56 -6.92
C GLY A 194 -37.83 15.77 -6.30
N ALA A 195 -38.58 14.67 -6.13
CA ALA A 195 -39.97 14.74 -5.67
C ALA A 195 -40.12 14.84 -4.13
N PHE A 196 -39.17 14.28 -3.37
CA PHE A 196 -39.21 14.20 -1.91
C PHE A 196 -37.81 14.32 -1.29
N GLY A 197 -36.90 15.03 -1.97
CA GLY A 197 -35.58 15.34 -1.45
C GLY A 197 -35.55 16.75 -0.87
N ILE A 198 -34.98 16.89 0.32
CA ILE A 198 -34.73 18.16 0.98
C ILE A 198 -33.25 18.25 1.36
N GLY A 199 -32.66 19.41 1.11
CA GLY A 199 -31.37 19.76 1.69
C GLY A 199 -31.48 21.09 2.40
N MET A 200 -30.79 21.22 3.52
CA MET A 200 -30.65 22.48 4.22
C MET A 200 -29.24 22.62 4.75
N ASP A 201 -28.78 23.86 4.68
CA ASP A 201 -27.57 24.36 5.30
C ASP A 201 -27.97 25.61 6.08
N THR A 202 -27.58 25.67 7.34
CA THR A 202 -27.95 26.76 8.24
C THR A 202 -26.77 27.19 9.10
N GLU A 203 -26.56 28.50 9.29
CA GLU A 203 -25.57 29.05 10.22
C GLU A 203 -25.93 28.83 11.72
N SER A 204 -26.88 27.94 12.05
CA SER A 204 -27.40 27.77 13.41
C SER A 204 -26.61 26.76 14.24
N GLY A 205 -25.31 26.96 14.37
CA GLY A 205 -24.44 26.31 15.35
C GLY A 205 -23.62 27.39 16.05
N GLU A 206 -23.26 27.21 17.33
CA GLU A 206 -22.39 28.17 18.01
C GLU A 206 -21.14 28.44 17.16
N LYS A 207 -20.72 29.71 17.03
CA LYS A 207 -19.46 30.04 16.34
C LYS A 207 -18.39 29.10 16.87
N PRO A 208 -17.74 28.29 16.02
CA PRO A 208 -16.73 27.36 16.50
C PRO A 208 -15.71 28.18 17.29
N GLU A 209 -15.29 27.68 18.46
CA GLU A 209 -14.06 28.16 19.06
C GLU A 209 -13.00 27.95 17.98
N GLU A 210 -12.63 29.02 17.26
CA GLU A 210 -11.37 29.09 16.55
C GLU A 210 -10.29 28.98 17.63
N ARG A 211 -10.00 27.76 18.05
CA ARG A 211 -8.70 27.47 18.61
C ARG A 211 -7.77 27.68 17.44
N GLU A 212 -7.10 28.82 17.46
CA GLU A 212 -5.77 28.91 16.91
C GLU A 212 -5.06 27.61 17.30
N PHE A 213 -4.85 26.72 16.34
CA PHE A 213 -3.98 25.58 16.52
C PHE A 213 -2.59 26.16 16.73
N ALA A 214 -2.32 26.51 17.98
CA ALA A 214 -0.98 26.64 18.47
C ALA A 214 -0.35 25.26 18.27
N GLN A 215 0.30 25.05 17.12
CA GLN A 215 1.34 24.05 16.98
C GLN A 215 2.48 24.44 17.91
N LYS A 216 2.25 24.23 19.21
CA LYS A 216 3.27 24.27 20.23
C LYS A 216 3.74 22.83 20.41
N ASP A 217 5.04 22.66 20.21
CA ASP A 217 5.80 21.54 20.73
C ASP A 217 5.28 21.18 22.13
N THR A 218 4.57 20.05 22.27
CA THR A 218 4.03 19.58 23.55
C THR A 218 5.11 18.92 24.40
N LEU A 219 6.32 18.72 23.87
CA LEU A 219 7.45 18.27 24.66
C LEU A 219 8.04 19.48 25.39
N GLN A 220 7.89 19.51 26.72
CA GLN A 220 8.63 20.44 27.57
C GLN A 220 10.11 20.45 27.19
N LYS A 221 10.80 21.60 27.24
CA LYS A 221 12.21 21.71 26.80
C LYS A 221 13.14 20.76 27.57
N ASP A 222 12.81 20.49 28.81
CA ASP A 222 13.47 19.59 29.76
C ASP A 222 12.88 18.17 29.79
N ALA A 223 12.01 17.81 28.83
CA ALA A 223 11.44 16.47 28.76
C ALA A 223 12.55 15.39 28.71
N PRO A 224 12.46 14.34 29.55
CA PRO A 224 13.50 13.32 29.63
C PRO A 224 13.57 12.51 28.34
N VAL A 225 14.75 11.93 28.04
CA VAL A 225 15.00 11.15 26.81
C VAL A 225 13.94 10.09 26.53
N LYS A 226 13.43 9.41 27.56
CA LYS A 226 12.31 8.45 27.44
C LYS A 226 11.08 9.07 26.78
N ARG A 227 10.69 10.26 27.23
CA ARG A 227 9.47 10.93 26.74
C ARG A 227 9.66 11.43 25.32
N VAL A 228 10.84 11.98 25.00
CA VAL A 228 11.19 12.39 23.64
C VAL A 228 11.17 11.17 22.70
N PHE A 229 11.69 10.03 23.16
CA PHE A 229 11.68 8.78 22.38
C PHE A 229 10.28 8.22 22.12
N GLU A 230 9.39 8.25 23.11
CA GLU A 230 7.98 7.87 22.94
C GLU A 230 7.32 8.68 21.83
N VAL A 231 7.50 10.01 21.83
CA VAL A 231 6.91 10.90 20.81
C VAL A 231 7.56 10.71 19.44
N ALA A 232 8.88 10.50 19.38
CA ALA A 232 9.59 10.18 18.13
C ALA A 232 9.09 8.89 17.46
N SER A 233 8.51 7.98 18.27
CA SER A 233 8.02 6.65 17.89
C SER A 233 6.50 6.61 17.63
N LEU A 234 5.86 7.75 17.42
CA LEU A 234 4.47 7.82 16.95
C LEU A 234 4.37 7.70 15.41
N TRP A 235 3.16 7.49 14.90
CA TRP A 235 2.89 7.57 13.46
C TRP A 235 3.09 9.00 12.95
N GLU A 236 3.86 9.13 11.87
CA GLU A 236 4.20 10.41 11.25
C GLU A 236 3.15 10.82 10.19
N VAL A 237 1.89 10.96 10.59
CA VAL A 237 0.76 11.35 9.73
C VAL A 237 -0.04 12.49 10.37
N GLY A 238 -0.84 13.20 9.58
CA GLY A 238 -1.66 14.33 10.03
C GLY A 238 -0.86 15.35 10.86
N ASP A 239 -1.41 15.75 12.00
CA ASP A 239 -0.83 16.73 12.91
C ASP A 239 0.43 16.23 13.63
N ASN A 240 0.59 14.91 13.76
CA ASN A 240 1.78 14.32 14.39
C ASN A 240 3.03 14.44 13.51
N LYS A 241 2.91 14.71 12.21
CA LYS A 241 4.05 14.77 11.28
C LYS A 241 5.14 15.75 11.74
N LYS A 242 4.77 16.97 12.13
CA LYS A 242 5.73 17.98 12.63
C LYS A 242 6.27 17.61 14.01
N ARG A 243 5.40 17.10 14.89
CA ARG A 243 5.74 16.70 16.27
C ARG A 243 6.76 15.55 16.30
N VAL A 244 6.53 14.50 15.52
CA VAL A 244 7.43 13.33 15.40
C VAL A 244 8.79 13.76 14.86
N ARG A 245 8.82 14.58 13.81
CA ARG A 245 10.07 15.11 13.25
C ARG A 245 10.83 15.94 14.27
N HIS A 246 10.15 16.83 14.99
CA HIS A 246 10.78 17.64 16.03
C HIS A 246 11.35 16.77 17.16
N ALA A 247 10.61 15.76 17.60
CA ALA A 247 11.09 14.81 18.62
C ALA A 247 12.32 14.02 18.16
N ARG A 248 12.37 13.60 16.89
CA ARG A 248 13.55 12.92 16.30
C ARG A 248 14.75 13.85 16.22
N GLU A 249 14.57 15.10 15.82
CA GLU A 249 15.64 16.11 15.86
C GLU A 249 16.12 16.38 17.30
N ARG A 250 15.22 16.42 18.28
CA ARG A 250 15.61 16.53 19.70
C ARG A 250 16.41 15.32 20.17
N LEU A 251 16.00 14.10 19.82
CA LEU A 251 16.80 12.90 20.13
C LEU A 251 18.19 12.97 19.51
N LYS A 252 18.32 13.50 18.28
CA LYS A 252 19.64 13.72 17.66
C LYS A 252 20.46 14.71 18.49
N ASN A 253 19.88 15.82 18.89
CA ASN A 253 20.56 16.82 19.74
C ASN A 253 20.95 16.29 21.13
N MET A 254 20.24 15.29 21.66
CA MET A 254 20.59 14.60 22.92
C MET A 254 21.82 13.68 22.77
N GLY A 255 22.20 13.27 21.55
CA GLY A 255 23.41 12.51 21.26
C GLY A 255 23.56 11.25 22.13
N THR A 256 24.63 11.21 22.94
CA THR A 256 24.98 10.05 23.79
C THR A 256 23.87 9.65 24.76
N GLU A 257 23.08 10.58 25.27
CA GLU A 257 21.96 10.28 26.18
C GLU A 257 20.90 9.43 25.45
N ALA A 258 20.54 9.81 24.22
CA ALA A 258 19.60 9.06 23.38
C ALA A 258 20.13 7.67 23.03
N ILE A 259 21.40 7.57 22.64
CA ILE A 259 22.07 6.31 22.32
C ILE A 259 22.06 5.36 23.53
N THR A 260 22.45 5.87 24.71
CA THR A 260 22.48 5.09 25.95
C THR A 260 21.08 4.59 26.31
N TYR A 261 20.07 5.46 26.23
CA TYR A 261 18.69 5.08 26.48
C TYR A 261 18.21 3.96 25.54
N ILE A 262 18.50 4.09 24.24
CA ILE A 262 18.12 3.09 23.22
C ILE A 262 18.77 1.74 23.51
N ILE A 263 20.08 1.72 23.70
CA ILE A 263 20.87 0.49 23.92
C ILE A 263 20.39 -0.25 25.16
N SER A 264 20.15 0.48 26.26
CA SER A 264 19.75 -0.13 27.53
C SER A 264 18.28 -0.56 27.59
N ASN A 265 17.38 0.07 26.82
CA ASN A 265 15.94 -0.10 27.04
C ASN A 265 15.13 -0.54 25.82
N LYS A 266 15.61 -0.30 24.59
CA LYS A 266 14.76 -0.36 23.38
C LYS A 266 15.22 -1.37 22.33
N MET A 267 16.38 -1.99 22.48
CA MET A 267 16.92 -2.92 21.48
C MET A 267 16.13 -4.24 21.34
N GLU A 268 15.21 -4.56 22.25
CA GLU A 268 14.32 -5.73 22.17
C GLU A 268 12.90 -5.40 21.65
N THR A 269 12.71 -4.20 21.10
CA THR A 269 11.40 -3.79 20.60
C THR A 269 10.88 -4.69 19.47
N LYS A 270 9.55 -4.86 19.43
CA LYS A 270 8.80 -5.43 18.30
C LYS A 270 8.06 -4.35 17.50
N SER A 271 8.05 -3.10 17.98
CA SER A 271 7.34 -1.99 17.35
C SER A 271 8.13 -1.48 16.15
N GLY A 272 7.51 -1.51 14.97
CA GLY A 272 8.10 -0.94 13.76
C GLY A 272 8.33 0.57 13.87
N LEU A 273 7.57 1.27 14.72
CA LEU A 273 7.71 2.71 14.93
C LEU A 273 8.91 3.03 15.83
N GLU A 274 9.09 2.26 16.91
CA GLU A 274 10.28 2.39 17.75
C GLU A 274 11.54 2.05 16.94
N LEU A 275 11.51 0.99 16.11
CA LEU A 275 12.63 0.67 15.23
C LEU A 275 12.97 1.77 14.23
N ARG A 276 11.97 2.50 13.70
CA ARG A 276 12.22 3.67 12.83
C ARG A 276 12.93 4.79 13.58
N SER A 277 12.50 5.09 14.81
CA SER A 277 13.19 6.07 15.66
C SER A 277 14.63 5.65 15.96
N ILE A 278 14.85 4.38 16.29
CA ILE A 278 16.18 3.83 16.54
C ILE A 278 17.05 3.89 15.27
N GLU A 279 16.49 3.55 14.11
CA GLU A 279 17.18 3.62 12.81
C GLU A 279 17.66 5.03 12.52
N GLU A 280 16.84 6.06 12.76
CA GLU A 280 17.24 7.45 12.54
C GLU A 280 18.40 7.88 13.44
N ILE A 281 18.37 7.50 14.72
CA ILE A 281 19.47 7.79 15.65
C ILE A 281 20.72 7.00 15.30
N ALA A 282 20.57 5.73 14.89
CA ALA A 282 21.68 4.90 14.44
C ALA A 282 22.36 5.47 13.19
N LYS A 283 21.58 6.03 12.25
CA LYS A 283 22.11 6.71 11.06
C LYS A 283 22.75 8.06 11.37
N ALA A 284 22.27 8.76 12.39
CA ALA A 284 22.87 10.02 12.84
C ALA A 284 24.21 9.81 13.56
N PHE A 285 24.37 8.68 14.28
CA PHE A 285 25.55 8.36 15.07
C PHE A 285 26.08 6.94 14.83
N PRO A 286 26.45 6.58 13.59
CA PRO A 286 26.82 5.21 13.23
C PRO A 286 28.03 4.71 14.04
N ASP A 287 29.08 5.52 14.16
CA ASP A 287 30.32 5.14 14.87
C ASP A 287 30.10 4.92 16.37
N SER A 288 29.15 5.65 16.98
CA SER A 288 28.87 5.57 18.42
C SER A 288 28.01 4.36 18.77
N ILE A 289 27.08 3.97 17.88
CA ILE A 289 26.17 2.85 18.14
C ILE A 289 26.76 1.51 17.68
N GLU A 290 27.62 1.50 16.66
CA GLU A 290 28.18 0.30 16.03
C GLU A 290 28.79 -0.70 17.03
N PRO A 291 29.65 -0.30 17.99
CA PRO A 291 30.25 -1.24 18.93
C PRO A 291 29.22 -2.07 19.72
N PHE A 292 28.12 -1.42 20.14
CA PHE A 292 27.03 -2.07 20.86
C PHE A 292 26.21 -2.99 19.95
N LEU A 293 25.99 -2.59 18.71
CA LEU A 293 25.32 -3.46 17.74
C LEU A 293 26.16 -4.73 17.49
N LEU A 294 27.47 -4.60 17.31
CA LEU A 294 28.38 -5.74 17.14
C LEU A 294 28.36 -6.69 18.35
N GLU A 295 28.32 -6.15 19.57
CA GLU A 295 28.15 -6.93 20.80
C GLU A 295 26.81 -7.68 20.79
N PHE A 296 25.71 -6.98 20.48
CA PHE A 296 24.36 -7.54 20.48
C PHE A 296 24.10 -8.60 19.41
N LEU A 297 24.96 -8.77 18.41
CA LEU A 297 24.89 -9.93 17.51
C LEU A 297 25.07 -11.26 18.25
N ARG A 298 25.73 -11.24 19.42
CA ARG A 298 26.03 -12.43 20.23
C ARG A 298 25.10 -12.59 21.44
N ASP A 299 24.17 -11.66 21.64
CA ASP A 299 23.24 -11.62 22.78
C ASP A 299 22.38 -12.89 22.90
N ASP A 300 21.84 -13.19 24.08
CA ASP A 300 20.93 -14.31 24.30
C ASP A 300 19.51 -14.01 23.77
N SER A 301 19.08 -12.75 23.82
CA SER A 301 17.81 -12.30 23.27
C SER A 301 17.83 -12.34 21.74
N LYS A 302 16.96 -13.19 21.18
CA LYS A 302 16.76 -13.28 19.74
C LYS A 302 16.34 -11.94 19.12
N LEU A 303 15.51 -11.15 19.81
CA LEU A 303 15.04 -9.87 19.31
C LEU A 303 16.20 -8.87 19.22
N ARG A 304 17.05 -8.83 20.25
CA ARG A 304 18.23 -7.97 20.27
C ARG A 304 19.20 -8.31 19.13
N ARG A 305 19.47 -9.60 18.91
CA ARG A 305 20.29 -10.07 17.77
C ARG A 305 19.68 -9.66 16.42
N ALA A 306 18.37 -9.83 16.25
CA ALA A 306 17.68 -9.50 15.01
C ALA A 306 17.69 -8.00 14.72
N ASN A 307 17.34 -7.18 15.72
CA ASN A 307 17.30 -5.72 15.61
C ASN A 307 18.71 -5.16 15.40
N SER A 308 19.71 -5.71 16.09
CA SER A 308 21.11 -5.34 15.86
C SER A 308 21.57 -5.64 14.43
N ALA A 309 21.36 -6.88 13.94
CA ALA A 309 21.74 -7.24 12.58
C ALA A 309 21.07 -6.31 11.56
N TRP A 310 19.77 -6.05 11.73
CA TRP A 310 19.01 -5.14 10.87
C TRP A 310 19.57 -3.71 10.88
N LEU A 311 19.90 -3.14 12.05
CA LEU A 311 20.46 -1.80 12.17
C LEU A 311 21.85 -1.67 11.55
N LEU A 312 22.69 -2.70 11.66
CA LEU A 312 24.01 -2.73 10.98
C LEU A 312 23.85 -2.69 9.45
N GLY A 313 22.82 -3.34 8.91
CA GLY A 313 22.43 -3.20 7.51
C GLY A 313 21.98 -1.80 7.15
N LYS A 314 21.10 -1.19 7.96
CA LYS A 314 20.55 0.15 7.71
C LYS A 314 21.55 1.30 7.83
N THR A 315 22.59 1.09 8.62
CA THR A 315 23.74 2.01 8.76
C THR A 315 24.84 1.74 7.74
N GLU A 316 24.68 0.73 6.88
CA GLU A 316 25.66 0.31 5.86
C GLU A 316 27.07 0.06 6.46
N SER A 317 27.14 -0.47 7.69
CA SER A 317 28.40 -0.70 8.42
C SER A 317 29.27 -1.76 7.75
N LYS A 318 30.31 -1.34 7.03
CA LYS A 318 31.26 -2.26 6.37
C LYS A 318 32.11 -3.05 7.36
N ASN A 319 32.41 -2.48 8.53
CA ASN A 319 33.18 -3.16 9.58
C ASN A 319 32.43 -4.35 10.17
N SER A 320 31.10 -4.36 10.06
CA SER A 320 30.25 -5.42 10.60
C SER A 320 30.18 -6.69 9.74
N VAL A 321 30.66 -6.67 8.49
CA VAL A 321 30.51 -7.77 7.52
C VAL A 321 31.01 -9.11 8.08
N ASP A 322 32.21 -9.15 8.65
CA ASP A 322 32.77 -10.40 9.21
C ASP A 322 31.98 -10.91 10.41
N SER A 323 31.47 -9.99 11.25
CA SER A 323 30.64 -10.34 12.40
C SER A 323 29.27 -10.87 11.97
N LEU A 324 28.67 -10.28 10.93
CA LEU A 324 27.42 -10.74 10.35
C LEU A 324 27.57 -12.09 9.62
N ILE A 325 28.68 -12.33 8.92
CA ILE A 325 28.98 -13.64 8.32
C ILE A 325 29.08 -14.71 9.41
N ARG A 326 29.86 -14.46 10.47
CA ARG A 326 29.94 -15.40 11.61
C ARG A 326 28.56 -15.64 12.24
N ALA A 327 27.79 -14.57 12.44
CA ALA A 327 26.44 -14.68 12.99
C ALA A 327 25.50 -15.49 12.06
N LEU A 328 25.69 -15.45 10.74
CA LEU A 328 24.90 -16.22 9.78
C LEU A 328 25.18 -17.75 9.89
N GLU A 329 26.40 -18.13 10.21
CA GLU A 329 26.86 -19.51 10.37
C GLU A 329 26.39 -20.13 11.70
N GLU A 330 26.08 -19.30 12.70
CA GLU A 330 25.66 -19.77 14.02
C GLU A 330 24.23 -20.35 14.02
N LYS A 331 24.09 -21.61 14.45
CA LYS A 331 22.80 -22.32 14.54
C LYS A 331 21.75 -21.56 15.36
N LYS A 332 22.14 -20.84 16.42
CA LYS A 332 21.22 -20.03 17.24
C LYS A 332 20.54 -18.90 16.46
N ASN A 333 21.12 -18.49 15.34
CA ASN A 333 20.62 -17.43 14.48
C ASN A 333 19.79 -17.95 13.31
N TRP A 334 19.56 -19.26 13.23
CA TRP A 334 18.79 -19.84 12.12
C TRP A 334 17.43 -19.15 11.93
N SER A 335 16.73 -18.81 13.02
CA SER A 335 15.43 -18.13 12.90
C SER A 335 15.49 -16.69 12.39
N ILE A 336 16.66 -16.04 12.41
CA ILE A 336 16.90 -14.65 12.00
C ILE A 336 17.83 -14.53 10.78
N ARG A 337 18.24 -15.66 10.18
CA ARG A 337 19.16 -15.68 9.03
C ARG A 337 18.76 -14.79 7.86
N HIS A 338 17.45 -14.69 7.57
CA HIS A 338 16.95 -13.79 6.53
C HIS A 338 17.24 -12.31 6.86
N THR A 339 17.18 -11.92 8.13
CA THR A 339 17.53 -10.57 8.59
C THR A 339 19.02 -10.31 8.37
N ILE A 340 19.88 -11.26 8.74
CA ILE A 340 21.33 -11.17 8.57
C ILE A 340 21.69 -11.09 7.08
N ILE A 341 21.13 -11.97 6.24
CA ILE A 341 21.33 -11.98 4.78
C ILE A 341 20.87 -10.67 4.14
N ASN A 342 19.69 -10.15 4.53
CA ASN A 342 19.23 -8.86 4.03
C ASN A 342 20.19 -7.73 4.42
N SER A 343 20.73 -7.76 5.63
CA SER A 343 21.65 -6.74 6.16
C SER A 343 22.99 -6.77 5.40
N LEU A 344 23.56 -7.96 5.15
CA LEU A 344 24.73 -8.13 4.28
C LEU A 344 24.48 -7.56 2.87
N GLY A 345 23.30 -7.82 2.31
CA GLY A 345 22.90 -7.24 1.02
C GLY A 345 22.71 -5.72 1.04
N GLU A 346 22.35 -5.11 2.17
CA GLU A 346 22.27 -3.64 2.31
C GLU A 346 23.65 -3.00 2.41
N ILE A 347 24.62 -3.67 3.05
CA ILE A 347 26.01 -3.21 3.17
C ILE A 347 26.75 -3.28 1.82
N LYS A 348 26.37 -4.22 0.93
CA LYS A 348 26.91 -4.37 -0.44
C LYS A 348 28.40 -4.69 -0.51
N ASP A 349 28.94 -5.37 0.50
CA ASP A 349 30.31 -5.89 0.46
C ASP A 349 30.34 -7.30 -0.18
N LYS A 350 31.00 -7.42 -1.33
CA LYS A 350 31.14 -8.67 -2.09
C LYS A 350 31.80 -9.80 -1.29
N LYS A 351 32.52 -9.49 -0.21
CA LYS A 351 33.05 -10.51 0.71
C LYS A 351 31.96 -11.45 1.25
N ALA A 352 30.70 -10.97 1.33
CA ALA A 352 29.57 -11.75 1.82
C ALA A 352 29.00 -12.76 0.79
N THR A 353 29.40 -12.71 -0.48
CA THR A 353 28.81 -13.52 -1.57
C THR A 353 28.86 -15.01 -1.24
N SER A 354 30.05 -15.54 -0.92
CA SER A 354 30.24 -16.96 -0.63
C SER A 354 29.46 -17.44 0.59
N ALA A 355 29.29 -16.57 1.60
CA ALA A 355 28.51 -16.88 2.80
C ALA A 355 27.00 -16.88 2.54
N VAL A 356 26.50 -16.05 1.62
CA VAL A 356 25.06 -15.95 1.30
C VAL A 356 24.62 -17.00 0.27
N SER A 357 25.46 -17.36 -0.71
CA SER A 357 25.10 -18.30 -1.80
C SER A 357 24.45 -19.62 -1.35
N PRO A 358 24.89 -20.31 -0.28
CA PRO A 358 24.27 -21.55 0.18
C PRO A 358 22.78 -21.42 0.53
N PHE A 359 22.35 -20.22 0.95
CA PHE A 359 20.97 -19.96 1.37
C PHE A 359 19.99 -19.79 0.20
N LEU A 360 20.49 -19.79 -1.05
CA LEU A 360 19.64 -19.94 -2.24
C LEU A 360 18.94 -21.30 -2.31
N LYS A 361 19.42 -22.31 -1.56
CA LYS A 361 18.82 -23.65 -1.46
C LYS A 361 18.15 -23.89 -0.11
N ASP A 362 17.90 -22.82 0.65
CA ASP A 362 17.29 -22.92 1.98
C ASP A 362 15.87 -23.50 1.93
N THR A 363 15.51 -24.28 2.95
CA THR A 363 14.18 -24.91 3.05
C THR A 363 13.04 -23.91 3.11
N LYS A 364 13.27 -22.70 3.64
CA LYS A 364 12.28 -21.63 3.72
C LYS A 364 12.34 -20.73 2.49
N GLU A 365 11.22 -20.63 1.78
CA GLU A 365 11.05 -19.76 0.60
C GLU A 365 11.50 -18.31 0.86
N ARG A 366 11.09 -17.72 2.00
CA ARG A 366 11.48 -16.35 2.39
C ARG A 366 13.01 -16.16 2.43
N VAL A 367 13.75 -17.18 2.83
CA VAL A 367 15.22 -17.11 2.92
C VAL A 367 15.83 -17.18 1.53
N ARG A 368 15.31 -18.05 0.64
CA ARG A 368 15.75 -18.10 -0.77
C ARG A 368 15.51 -16.76 -1.49
N ILE A 369 14.31 -16.18 -1.34
CA ILE A 369 13.97 -14.84 -1.86
C ILE A 369 14.96 -13.79 -1.35
N THR A 370 15.22 -13.78 -0.05
CA THR A 370 16.08 -12.78 0.58
C THR A 370 17.53 -12.95 0.13
N SER A 371 18.00 -14.18 -0.05
CA SER A 371 19.34 -14.51 -0.54
C SER A 371 19.54 -14.07 -1.99
N ALA A 372 18.59 -14.37 -2.87
CA ALA A 372 18.65 -13.95 -4.27
C ALA A 372 18.69 -12.41 -4.41
N ARG A 373 17.87 -11.70 -3.61
CA ARG A 373 17.90 -10.23 -3.55
C ARG A 373 19.21 -9.70 -2.98
N ALA A 374 19.73 -10.30 -1.92
CA ALA A 374 20.97 -9.88 -1.29
C ALA A 374 22.16 -10.03 -2.26
N LEU A 375 22.31 -11.19 -2.91
CA LEU A 375 23.36 -11.42 -3.92
C LEU A 375 23.28 -10.44 -5.08
N GLY A 376 22.06 -10.12 -5.54
CA GLY A 376 21.84 -9.06 -6.52
C GLY A 376 22.35 -7.69 -6.08
N ARG A 377 22.16 -7.32 -4.81
CA ARG A 377 22.68 -6.06 -4.24
C ARG A 377 24.19 -6.08 -4.00
N LEU A 378 24.75 -7.23 -3.63
CA LEU A 378 26.21 -7.41 -3.51
C LEU A 378 26.89 -7.18 -4.87
N GLY A 379 26.21 -7.53 -5.97
CA GLY A 379 26.69 -7.22 -7.33
C GLY A 379 27.95 -7.99 -7.73
N ASP A 380 28.15 -9.18 -7.14
CA ASP A 380 29.29 -10.04 -7.41
C ASP A 380 28.95 -11.08 -8.50
N CYS A 381 29.72 -11.10 -9.58
CA CYS A 381 29.53 -12.02 -10.69
C CYS A 381 29.72 -13.49 -10.28
N ALA A 382 30.43 -13.74 -9.16
CA ALA A 382 30.58 -15.08 -8.61
C ALA A 382 29.26 -15.77 -8.22
N ALA A 383 28.18 -15.01 -8.00
CA ALA A 383 26.86 -15.55 -7.65
C ALA A 383 25.99 -15.93 -8.86
N VAL A 384 26.42 -15.59 -10.08
CA VAL A 384 25.60 -15.71 -11.29
C VAL A 384 25.20 -17.17 -11.57
N PRO A 385 26.10 -18.17 -11.51
CA PRO A 385 25.72 -19.56 -11.77
C PRO A 385 24.62 -20.07 -10.82
N GLU A 386 24.71 -19.76 -9.53
CA GLU A 386 23.71 -20.15 -8.55
C GLU A 386 22.39 -19.41 -8.75
N LEU A 387 22.43 -18.12 -9.07
CA LEU A 387 21.21 -17.35 -9.37
C LEU A 387 20.48 -17.89 -10.61
N ILE A 388 21.21 -18.28 -11.67
CA ILE A 388 20.61 -18.91 -12.84
C ILE A 388 19.95 -20.23 -12.47
N THR A 389 20.58 -21.04 -11.62
CA THR A 389 19.97 -22.28 -11.10
C THR A 389 18.66 -22.00 -10.35
N VAL A 390 18.56 -20.88 -9.63
CA VAL A 390 17.34 -20.49 -8.88
C VAL A 390 16.18 -20.09 -9.79
N LEU A 391 16.41 -19.86 -11.09
CA LEU A 391 15.33 -19.72 -12.07
C LEU A 391 14.52 -21.02 -12.25
N GLU A 392 15.01 -22.15 -11.75
CA GLU A 392 14.30 -23.44 -11.70
C GLU A 392 13.47 -23.63 -10.42
N ASP A 393 13.50 -22.68 -9.48
CA ASP A 393 12.78 -22.84 -8.21
C ASP A 393 11.27 -23.02 -8.43
N PRO A 394 10.60 -23.93 -7.70
CA PRO A 394 9.16 -24.16 -7.86
C PRO A 394 8.31 -22.90 -7.63
N PHE A 395 8.74 -21.98 -6.76
CA PHE A 395 7.98 -20.78 -6.41
C PHE A 395 8.33 -19.59 -7.32
N PHE A 396 7.29 -18.98 -7.90
CA PHE A 396 7.44 -17.83 -8.79
C PHE A 396 8.13 -16.62 -8.14
N THR A 397 7.83 -16.36 -6.87
CA THR A 397 8.42 -15.29 -6.05
C THR A 397 9.94 -15.43 -5.91
N VAL A 398 10.44 -16.66 -5.80
CA VAL A 398 11.87 -16.97 -5.72
C VAL A 398 12.54 -16.76 -7.08
N ARG A 399 11.93 -17.28 -8.16
CA ARG A 399 12.45 -17.06 -9.53
C ARG A 399 12.51 -15.57 -9.87
N LEU A 400 11.47 -14.80 -9.55
CA LEU A 400 11.43 -13.36 -9.76
C LEU A 400 12.48 -12.62 -8.92
N ALA A 401 12.76 -13.08 -7.70
CA ALA A 401 13.83 -12.51 -6.87
C ALA A 401 15.20 -12.75 -7.49
N SER A 402 15.43 -13.95 -8.06
CA SER A 402 16.66 -14.28 -8.78
C SER A 402 16.80 -13.49 -10.08
N GLU A 403 15.74 -13.41 -10.90
CA GLU A 403 15.71 -12.58 -12.11
C GLU A 403 16.11 -11.13 -11.79
N ASN A 404 15.52 -10.53 -10.75
CA ASN A 404 15.88 -9.18 -10.34
C ASN A 404 17.33 -9.07 -9.82
N GLY A 405 17.84 -10.12 -9.15
CA GLY A 405 19.23 -10.17 -8.73
C GLY A 405 20.21 -10.23 -9.89
N ILE A 406 19.94 -11.07 -10.89
CA ILE A 406 20.69 -11.18 -12.14
C ILE A 406 20.71 -9.84 -12.89
N ILE A 407 19.56 -9.16 -12.98
CA ILE A 407 19.44 -7.83 -13.61
C ILE A 407 20.16 -6.73 -12.83
N ALA A 408 20.27 -6.88 -11.50
CA ALA A 408 21.01 -5.95 -10.65
C ALA A 408 22.53 -6.11 -10.82
N ILE A 409 23.01 -7.35 -10.99
CA ILE A 409 24.43 -7.65 -11.28
C ILE A 409 24.82 -7.13 -12.66
N GLY A 410 23.97 -7.31 -13.68
CA GLY A 410 24.14 -6.70 -14.99
C GLY A 410 24.98 -7.52 -15.98
N ASP A 411 25.94 -6.88 -16.64
CA ASP A 411 26.55 -7.35 -17.90
C ASP A 411 27.23 -8.72 -17.84
N CYS A 412 27.85 -9.08 -16.71
CA CYS A 412 28.51 -10.38 -16.57
C CYS A 412 27.52 -11.56 -16.56
N CYS A 413 26.21 -11.28 -16.45
CA CYS A 413 25.17 -12.29 -16.58
C CYS A 413 24.82 -12.64 -18.03
N VAL A 414 25.23 -11.84 -19.03
CA VAL A 414 24.76 -12.01 -20.41
C VAL A 414 25.17 -13.36 -20.98
N GLU A 415 26.46 -13.70 -21.01
CA GLU A 415 26.91 -14.99 -21.59
C GLU A 415 26.32 -16.19 -20.81
N PRO A 416 26.35 -16.23 -19.46
CA PRO A 416 25.70 -17.32 -18.72
C PRO A 416 24.18 -17.46 -18.98
N LEU A 417 23.47 -16.35 -19.21
CA LEU A 417 22.06 -16.39 -19.58
C LEU A 417 21.85 -16.90 -21.01
N LEU A 418 22.74 -16.55 -21.95
CA LEU A 418 22.68 -17.09 -23.32
C LEU A 418 22.93 -18.61 -23.31
N ASP A 419 23.90 -19.08 -22.53
CA ASP A 419 24.16 -20.51 -22.33
C ASP A 419 22.93 -21.21 -21.72
N CYS A 420 22.30 -20.58 -20.72
CA CYS A 420 21.06 -21.09 -20.11
C CYS A 420 19.92 -21.26 -21.13
N LEU A 421 19.76 -20.34 -22.09
CA LEU A 421 18.74 -20.47 -23.14
C LEU A 421 19.02 -21.63 -24.12
N ILE A 422 20.29 -22.04 -24.26
CA ILE A 422 20.70 -23.16 -25.11
C ILE A 422 20.53 -24.50 -24.37
N GLU A 423 20.90 -24.53 -23.09
CA GLU A 423 20.94 -25.76 -22.29
C GLU A 423 19.58 -26.18 -21.73
N LYS A 424 18.68 -25.22 -21.47
CA LYS A 424 17.43 -25.45 -20.76
C LYS A 424 16.24 -25.47 -21.70
N SER A 425 15.26 -26.31 -21.38
CA SER A 425 13.99 -26.41 -22.11
C SER A 425 12.76 -26.05 -21.28
N ASP A 426 12.90 -25.82 -19.96
CA ASP A 426 11.78 -25.46 -19.09
C ASP A 426 11.29 -24.04 -19.38
N THR A 427 10.04 -23.93 -19.81
CA THR A 427 9.35 -22.67 -20.15
C THR A 427 9.46 -21.60 -19.05
N LYS A 428 9.42 -21.98 -17.77
CA LYS A 428 9.51 -21.04 -16.64
C LYS A 428 10.90 -20.44 -16.55
N VAL A 429 11.94 -21.27 -16.73
CA VAL A 429 13.35 -20.83 -16.70
C VAL A 429 13.61 -19.89 -17.87
N LEU A 430 13.23 -20.33 -19.07
CA LEU A 430 13.40 -19.55 -20.30
C LEU A 430 12.67 -18.21 -20.23
N PHE A 431 11.46 -18.17 -19.68
CA PHE A 431 10.71 -16.93 -19.46
C PHE A 431 11.51 -15.90 -18.66
N HIS A 432 12.10 -16.31 -17.53
CA HIS A 432 12.86 -15.40 -16.67
C HIS A 432 14.22 -15.04 -17.27
N ALA A 433 14.89 -15.98 -17.95
CA ALA A 433 16.16 -15.71 -18.63
C ALA A 433 16.00 -14.69 -19.78
N ILE A 434 14.96 -14.84 -20.61
CA ILE A 434 14.60 -13.87 -21.67
C ILE A 434 14.29 -12.50 -21.07
N ALA A 435 13.49 -12.46 -19.99
CA ALA A 435 13.15 -11.20 -19.31
C ALA A 435 14.39 -10.49 -18.74
N ALA A 436 15.32 -11.24 -18.15
CA ALA A 436 16.58 -10.72 -17.62
C ALA A 436 17.47 -10.15 -18.73
N LEU A 437 17.67 -10.88 -19.83
CA LEU A 437 18.47 -10.41 -20.97
C LEU A 437 17.95 -9.10 -21.55
N GLY A 438 16.63 -8.99 -21.76
CA GLY A 438 16.01 -7.76 -22.27
C GLY A 438 16.25 -6.56 -21.36
N ARG A 439 16.08 -6.74 -20.03
CA ARG A 439 16.27 -5.67 -19.03
C ARG A 439 17.74 -5.32 -18.78
N ILE A 440 18.66 -6.27 -18.93
CA ILE A 440 20.10 -5.99 -18.89
C ILE A 440 20.49 -5.17 -20.11
N ALA A 441 20.07 -5.60 -21.31
CA ALA A 441 20.37 -4.89 -22.54
C ALA A 441 19.76 -3.47 -22.59
N GLU A 442 18.59 -3.25 -21.98
CA GLU A 442 18.01 -1.91 -21.82
C GLU A 442 18.98 -0.92 -21.15
N LYS A 443 19.74 -1.38 -20.15
CA LYS A 443 20.68 -0.55 -19.36
C LYS A 443 22.04 -0.36 -20.04
N GLN A 444 22.33 -1.08 -21.11
CA GLN A 444 23.61 -1.05 -21.82
C GLN A 444 23.62 0.03 -22.91
N ASP A 445 23.78 1.31 -22.53
CA ASP A 445 23.77 2.45 -23.45
C ASP A 445 25.19 2.90 -23.90
N SER A 446 26.00 1.96 -24.41
CA SER A 446 27.33 2.31 -24.95
C SER A 446 27.69 1.57 -26.23
N ILE A 447 28.52 2.21 -27.07
CA ILE A 447 29.04 1.66 -28.33
C ILE A 447 29.79 0.32 -28.10
N ILE A 448 30.43 0.15 -26.94
CA ILE A 448 31.23 -1.03 -26.57
C ILE A 448 30.33 -2.26 -26.37
N GLN A 449 29.10 -2.08 -25.89
CA GLN A 449 28.15 -3.16 -25.60
C GLN A 449 27.31 -3.58 -26.83
N ARG A 450 27.59 -3.03 -28.02
CA ARG A 450 26.86 -3.34 -29.26
C ARG A 450 26.93 -4.83 -29.64
N ASN A 451 28.06 -5.48 -29.39
CA ASN A 451 28.22 -6.92 -29.67
C ASN A 451 27.30 -7.80 -28.80
N SER A 452 27.18 -7.47 -27.51
CA SER A 452 26.29 -8.18 -26.59
C SER A 452 24.83 -8.01 -27.00
N ARG A 453 24.41 -6.80 -27.40
CA ARG A 453 23.04 -6.55 -27.91
C ARG A 453 22.75 -7.33 -29.19
N LEU A 454 23.72 -7.46 -30.10
CA LEU A 454 23.58 -8.26 -31.32
C LEU A 454 23.41 -9.75 -31.02
N LYS A 455 24.20 -10.30 -30.07
CA LYS A 455 24.04 -11.68 -29.60
C LYS A 455 22.66 -11.91 -28.99
N ILE A 456 22.25 -11.04 -28.07
CA ILE A 456 20.92 -11.10 -27.42
C ILE A 456 19.81 -11.06 -28.47
N LYS A 457 19.87 -10.10 -29.40
CA LYS A 457 18.94 -10.01 -30.53
C LYS A 457 18.86 -11.34 -31.31
N GLY A 458 20.00 -11.89 -31.70
CA GLY A 458 20.06 -13.14 -32.47
C GLY A 458 19.45 -14.33 -31.75
N VAL A 459 19.68 -14.45 -30.44
CA VAL A 459 19.14 -15.56 -29.61
C VAL A 459 17.66 -15.37 -29.28
N LEU A 460 17.18 -14.12 -29.14
CA LEU A 460 15.79 -13.85 -28.77
C LEU A 460 14.81 -13.88 -29.95
N ILE A 461 15.25 -13.59 -31.19
CA ILE A 461 14.38 -13.60 -32.38
C ILE A 461 13.62 -14.93 -32.56
N PRO A 462 14.25 -16.12 -32.48
CA PRO A 462 13.55 -17.39 -32.62
C PRO A 462 12.39 -17.59 -31.63
N TYR A 463 12.44 -16.97 -30.45
CA TYR A 463 11.37 -17.09 -29.45
C TYR A 463 10.08 -16.35 -29.83
N LEU A 464 10.12 -15.44 -30.81
CA LEU A 464 8.91 -14.84 -31.39
C LEU A 464 8.03 -15.88 -32.10
N ASP A 465 8.59 -17.01 -32.50
CA ASP A 465 7.89 -18.12 -33.16
C ASP A 465 7.70 -19.33 -32.23
N SER A 466 7.93 -19.16 -30.91
CA SER A 466 7.75 -20.23 -29.94
C SER A 466 6.30 -20.72 -29.88
N LYS A 467 6.10 -22.04 -29.69
CA LYS A 467 4.76 -22.61 -29.44
C LYS A 467 4.16 -22.08 -28.13
N GLU A 468 5.00 -21.74 -27.17
CA GLU A 468 4.60 -21.22 -25.86
C GLU A 468 4.29 -19.72 -25.94
N ARG A 469 3.01 -19.36 -25.78
CA ARG A 469 2.55 -17.96 -25.84
C ARG A 469 3.28 -17.05 -24.84
N CYS A 470 3.65 -17.58 -23.67
CA CYS A 470 4.37 -16.82 -22.65
C CYS A 470 5.79 -16.46 -23.09
N LEU A 471 6.47 -17.36 -23.81
CA LEU A 471 7.81 -17.10 -24.35
C LEU A 471 7.74 -16.12 -25.52
N ARG A 472 6.73 -16.24 -26.40
CA ARG A 472 6.50 -15.23 -27.46
C ARG A 472 6.30 -13.84 -26.86
N ALA A 473 5.40 -13.70 -25.88
CA ALA A 473 5.13 -12.42 -25.23
C ALA A 473 6.38 -11.83 -24.55
N GLN A 474 7.19 -12.65 -23.87
CA GLN A 474 8.44 -12.15 -23.28
C GLN A 474 9.50 -11.81 -24.32
N ALA A 475 9.60 -12.55 -25.43
CA ALA A 475 10.49 -12.21 -26.52
C ALA A 475 10.14 -10.84 -27.12
N VAL A 476 8.84 -10.57 -27.34
CA VAL A 476 8.36 -9.24 -27.79
C VAL A 476 8.82 -8.14 -26.83
N ARG A 477 8.59 -8.32 -25.52
CA ARG A 477 9.04 -7.36 -24.51
C ARG A 477 10.56 -7.17 -24.56
N ALA A 478 11.32 -8.24 -24.44
CA ALA A 478 12.78 -8.19 -24.31
C ALA A 478 13.45 -7.58 -25.56
N LEU A 479 12.98 -7.94 -26.75
CA LEU A 479 13.44 -7.35 -28.01
C LEU A 479 13.07 -5.87 -28.13
N SER A 480 11.89 -5.46 -27.66
CA SER A 480 11.48 -4.05 -27.68
C SER A 480 12.38 -3.17 -26.82
N LEU A 481 12.87 -3.69 -25.69
CA LEU A 481 13.81 -2.99 -24.79
C LEU A 481 15.21 -2.80 -25.41
N LEU A 482 15.53 -3.48 -26.53
CA LEU A 482 16.77 -3.26 -27.25
C LEU A 482 16.80 -1.94 -28.03
N ASN A 483 15.73 -1.13 -28.05
CA ASN A 483 15.71 0.20 -28.69
C ASN A 483 16.36 0.23 -30.10
N ASP A 484 16.26 -0.87 -30.85
CA ASP A 484 16.86 -1.07 -32.17
C ASP A 484 15.76 -0.86 -33.22
N THR A 485 15.98 0.07 -34.14
CA THR A 485 15.01 0.44 -35.19
C THR A 485 14.63 -0.73 -36.09
N ASP A 486 15.58 -1.62 -36.39
CA ASP A 486 15.33 -2.80 -37.23
C ASP A 486 14.49 -3.82 -36.46
N VAL A 487 14.75 -3.99 -35.16
CA VAL A 487 13.95 -4.85 -34.28
C VAL A 487 12.53 -4.32 -34.18
N GLN A 488 12.34 -3.01 -34.00
CA GLN A 488 11.03 -2.38 -33.95
C GLN A 488 10.24 -2.60 -35.26
N LYS A 489 10.87 -2.44 -36.41
CA LYS A 489 10.26 -2.71 -37.72
C LYS A 489 9.88 -4.19 -37.89
N MET A 490 10.76 -5.10 -37.46
CA MET A 490 10.50 -6.54 -37.49
C MET A 490 9.31 -6.93 -36.59
N LEU A 491 9.24 -6.38 -35.37
CA LEU A 491 8.15 -6.64 -34.44
C LEU A 491 6.81 -6.15 -34.99
N LYS A 492 6.75 -4.97 -35.61
CA LYS A 492 5.54 -4.47 -36.31
C LYS A 492 5.08 -5.43 -37.41
N ASN A 493 6.01 -5.95 -38.21
CA ASN A 493 5.67 -6.93 -39.24
C ASN A 493 5.16 -8.25 -38.64
N LYS A 494 5.75 -8.72 -37.53
CA LYS A 494 5.30 -9.94 -36.86
C LYS A 494 3.94 -9.80 -36.17
N GLN A 495 3.63 -8.63 -35.62
CA GLN A 495 2.35 -8.36 -34.98
C GLN A 495 1.14 -8.66 -35.88
N VAL A 496 1.25 -8.37 -37.19
CA VAL A 496 0.18 -8.60 -38.18
C VAL A 496 -0.23 -10.07 -38.29
N PHE A 497 0.69 -10.99 -37.98
CA PHE A 497 0.47 -12.44 -38.10
C PHE A 497 0.19 -13.11 -36.74
N GLU A 498 0.31 -12.39 -35.62
CA GLU A 498 0.03 -12.95 -34.30
C GLU A 498 -1.49 -13.03 -34.07
N THR A 499 -1.96 -14.15 -33.56
CA THR A 499 -3.38 -14.43 -33.36
C THR A 499 -3.75 -14.58 -31.88
N ASP A 500 -2.78 -14.81 -31.00
CA ASP A 500 -3.03 -14.94 -29.56
C ASP A 500 -3.29 -13.56 -28.93
N PRO A 501 -4.49 -13.31 -28.36
CA PRO A 501 -4.84 -12.00 -27.78
C PRO A 501 -3.89 -11.54 -26.67
N PHE A 502 -3.33 -12.49 -25.90
CA PHE A 502 -2.37 -12.16 -24.84
C PHE A 502 -1.06 -11.62 -25.42
N VAL A 503 -0.56 -12.23 -26.50
CA VAL A 503 0.68 -11.78 -27.16
C VAL A 503 0.46 -10.47 -27.91
N ILE A 504 -0.70 -10.29 -28.57
CA ILE A 504 -1.10 -9.02 -29.18
C ILE A 504 -1.08 -7.87 -28.17
N GLY A 505 -1.53 -8.11 -26.92
CA GLY A 505 -1.46 -7.13 -25.84
C GLY A 505 -0.04 -6.66 -25.55
N PHE A 506 0.95 -7.55 -25.64
CA PHE A 506 2.37 -7.20 -25.48
C PHE A 506 2.89 -6.37 -26.66
N TYR A 507 2.55 -6.74 -27.91
CA TYR A 507 2.90 -5.93 -29.07
C TYR A 507 2.37 -4.50 -28.94
N ARG A 508 1.08 -4.33 -28.66
CA ARG A 508 0.46 -2.99 -28.46
C ARG A 508 1.17 -2.19 -27.38
N LYS A 509 1.43 -2.81 -26.22
CA LYS A 509 2.09 -2.15 -25.09
C LYS A 509 3.49 -1.66 -25.42
N TYR A 510 4.29 -2.45 -26.13
CA TYR A 510 5.72 -2.18 -26.32
C TYR A 510 6.07 -1.52 -27.66
N LEU A 511 5.16 -1.54 -28.65
CA LEU A 511 5.32 -0.82 -29.92
C LEU A 511 4.74 0.61 -29.90
N LYS A 512 4.15 1.04 -28.77
CA LYS A 512 3.49 2.35 -28.60
C LYS A 512 2.45 2.63 -29.69
N GLU A 513 1.53 1.69 -29.88
CA GLU A 513 0.30 1.92 -30.68
C GLU A 513 -0.81 2.54 -29.83
#